data_AF-A0A7S2IEX7-F1
#
_entry.id   AF-A0A7S2IEX7-F1
#
_cell.length_a   1.000
_cell.length_b   1.000
_cell.length_c   1.000
_cell.angle_alpha   90.00
_cell.angle_beta   90.00
_cell.angle_gamma   90.00
#
_symmetry.space_group_name_H-M   'P 1'
#
loop_
_entity.id
_entity.type
_entity.pdbx_description
1 polymer ?
#
loop_
_entity_poly.entity_id
_entity_poly.type
_entity_poly.pdbx_seq_one_letter_code
_entity_poly.pdbx_strand_id
1 'polypeptide(L)'
;AQSRDMLAWLLIALPSVQAFGSGVWVDPNHFTSPNSLAGLRFVSESPPHHLHMVGTDDGVTFWAVEGRCSGPRMVNLAFDFSSKGGYLMVGKHAGGPTGPQNITWPDGNVWTLLDRPTAAFSIPNGVDDHFGVFIDPNHFQGYHSFAGMRFIAESPPHVLKMVGTDDNAWYSMWYLEGFCSGEDMRLIHFDFSPKGGPADLMGKWYPTALSSPPKILWQDGNGWYKLVSPNDAAAILRSSPAATRAGSALALMGVLAAVAAAVYGLAARR
;
A
#
# COMPACT_ATOMS: atom_id res chain seq x y z
N ALA A 1 33.47 27.03 37.07
CA ALA A 1 32.59 27.66 36.07
C ALA A 1 32.81 26.95 34.74
N GLN A 2 32.00 25.93 34.45
CA GLN A 2 32.03 25.13 33.22
C GLN A 2 31.02 25.75 32.24
N SER A 3 31.51 26.39 31.18
CA SER A 3 30.69 26.71 30.00
C SER A 3 30.57 25.44 29.16
N ARG A 4 29.37 24.83 29.16
CA ARG A 4 29.03 23.72 28.28
C ARG A 4 28.66 24.32 26.92
N ASP A 5 29.53 24.10 25.93
CA ASP A 5 29.23 24.28 24.52
C ASP A 5 28.03 23.39 24.14
N MET A 6 26.86 23.99 23.95
CA MET A 6 25.77 23.37 23.23
C MET A 6 26.02 23.57 21.73
N LEU A 7 26.75 22.64 21.13
CA LEU A 7 26.67 22.39 19.69
C LEU A 7 25.24 21.93 19.38
N ALA A 8 24.40 22.88 18.96
CA ALA A 8 23.13 22.59 18.33
C ALA A 8 23.41 21.92 16.98
N TRP A 9 23.21 20.60 16.92
CA TRP A 9 23.13 19.87 15.67
C TRP A 9 21.88 20.33 14.91
N LEU A 10 22.06 21.30 14.03
CA LEU A 10 21.07 21.65 13.02
C LEU A 10 21.06 20.52 11.99
N LEU A 11 20.22 19.51 12.20
CA LEU A 11 19.83 18.55 11.16
C LEU A 11 19.09 19.34 10.07
N ILE A 12 19.84 19.79 9.07
CA ILE A 12 19.25 20.31 7.83
C ILE A 12 18.59 19.12 7.16
N ALA A 13 17.27 19.01 7.32
CA ALA A 13 16.45 18.14 6.49
C ALA A 13 16.54 18.67 5.05
N LEU A 14 17.49 18.14 4.28
CA LEU A 14 17.50 18.36 2.85
C LEU A 14 16.17 17.81 2.31
N PRO A 15 15.39 18.60 1.56
CA PRO A 15 14.19 18.08 0.95
C PRO A 15 14.61 16.93 0.04
N SER A 16 14.19 15.71 0.39
CA SER A 16 14.36 14.55 -0.48
C SER A 16 13.69 14.89 -1.79
N VAL A 17 14.46 15.01 -2.88
CA VAL A 17 13.90 15.17 -4.22
C VAL A 17 13.16 13.88 -4.51
N GLN A 18 11.85 13.91 -4.35
CA GLN A 18 10.96 12.81 -4.62
C GLN A 18 11.19 12.35 -6.07
N ALA A 19 11.57 11.10 -6.28
CA ALA A 19 11.67 10.59 -7.62
C ALA A 19 10.28 10.38 -8.20
N PHE A 20 10.17 10.66 -9.48
CA PHE A 20 8.92 10.57 -10.23
C PHE A 20 8.46 9.12 -10.51
N GLY A 21 9.09 8.12 -9.89
CA GLY A 21 8.77 6.71 -10.11
C GLY A 21 7.72 6.13 -9.18
N SER A 22 7.56 6.69 -7.98
CA SER A 22 6.57 6.21 -7.02
C SER A 22 5.15 6.43 -7.56
N GLY A 23 4.30 5.39 -7.51
CA GLY A 23 2.97 5.43 -8.08
C GLY A 23 2.43 4.09 -8.54
N VAL A 24 1.18 4.13 -9.00
CA VAL A 24 0.55 3.00 -9.68
C VAL A 24 0.56 3.27 -11.17
N TRP A 25 1.27 2.45 -11.94
CA TRP A 25 1.43 2.64 -13.38
C TRP A 25 0.64 1.59 -14.15
N VAL A 26 0.04 2.01 -15.27
CA VAL A 26 -0.69 1.15 -16.20
C VAL A 26 0.22 0.82 -17.36
N ASP A 27 0.52 -0.47 -17.53
CA ASP A 27 1.18 -1.03 -18.70
C ASP A 27 0.11 -1.43 -19.75
N PRO A 28 -0.05 -0.67 -20.84
CA PRO A 28 -1.13 -0.89 -21.80
C PRO A 28 -1.03 -2.22 -22.55
N ASN A 29 0.16 -2.84 -22.61
CA ASN A 29 0.33 -4.14 -23.27
C ASN A 29 -0.31 -5.29 -22.47
N HIS A 30 -0.52 -5.10 -21.17
CA HIS A 30 -1.08 -6.09 -20.26
C HIS A 30 -2.40 -5.64 -19.62
N PHE A 31 -2.75 -4.36 -19.76
CA PHE A 31 -3.96 -3.80 -19.16
C PHE A 31 -5.22 -4.25 -19.90
N THR A 32 -6.12 -4.93 -19.18
CA THR A 32 -7.35 -5.47 -19.79
C THR A 32 -8.56 -4.57 -19.59
N SER A 33 -8.73 -3.98 -18.41
CA SER A 33 -9.92 -3.19 -18.07
C SER A 33 -9.75 -2.39 -16.77
N PRO A 34 -10.56 -1.32 -16.55
CA PRO A 34 -10.53 -0.50 -15.34
C PRO A 34 -10.83 -1.22 -14.02
N ASN A 35 -11.51 -2.37 -14.08
CA ASN A 35 -11.80 -3.22 -12.93
C ASN A 35 -10.80 -4.38 -12.79
N SER A 36 -9.74 -4.44 -13.59
CA SER A 36 -8.72 -5.49 -13.51
C SER A 36 -7.45 -4.96 -12.86
N LEU A 37 -6.68 -5.86 -12.24
CA LEU A 37 -5.32 -5.57 -11.81
C LEU A 37 -4.28 -5.85 -12.90
N ALA A 38 -4.66 -6.57 -13.96
CA ALA A 38 -3.78 -6.91 -15.07
C ALA A 38 -3.11 -5.66 -15.64
N GLY A 39 -1.80 -5.72 -15.83
CA GLY A 39 -0.99 -4.60 -16.31
C GLY A 39 -0.72 -3.49 -15.30
N LEU A 40 -1.11 -3.63 -14.04
CA LEU A 40 -0.73 -2.65 -13.01
C LEU A 40 0.67 -2.91 -12.45
N ARG A 41 1.36 -1.81 -12.10
CA ARG A 41 2.70 -1.77 -11.54
C ARG A 41 2.69 -0.82 -10.34
N PHE A 42 2.84 -1.37 -9.15
CA PHE A 42 2.87 -0.62 -7.89
C PHE A 42 4.32 -0.35 -7.56
N VAL A 43 4.73 0.91 -7.68
CA VAL A 43 6.10 1.34 -7.50
C VAL A 43 6.20 2.21 -6.27
N SER A 44 7.16 1.90 -5.42
CA SER A 44 7.56 2.73 -4.29
C SER A 44 9.03 3.14 -4.45
N GLU A 45 9.39 4.25 -3.83
CA GLU A 45 10.78 4.69 -3.71
C GLU A 45 11.22 4.61 -2.24
N SER A 46 12.38 4.03 -1.99
CA SER A 46 13.08 4.11 -0.71
C SER A 46 14.34 4.97 -0.85
N PRO A 47 14.69 5.77 0.18
CA PRO A 47 15.89 6.59 0.14
C PRO A 47 17.17 5.78 -0.12
N PRO A 48 18.16 6.35 -0.81
CA PRO A 48 18.11 7.66 -1.46
C PRO A 48 17.30 7.65 -2.76
N HIS A 49 17.35 6.57 -3.57
CA HIS A 49 16.75 6.49 -4.92
C HIS A 49 16.56 5.03 -5.38
N HIS A 50 16.18 4.15 -4.45
CA HIS A 50 15.90 2.74 -4.74
C HIS A 50 14.43 2.57 -5.08
N LEU A 51 14.13 1.95 -6.21
CA LEU A 51 12.78 1.67 -6.63
C LEU A 51 12.44 0.22 -6.34
N HIS A 52 11.26 -0.01 -5.81
CA HIS A 52 10.70 -1.35 -5.62
C HIS A 52 9.38 -1.41 -6.36
N MET A 53 9.17 -2.49 -7.10
CA MET A 53 7.95 -2.70 -7.86
C MET A 53 7.34 -4.05 -7.51
N VAL A 54 6.05 -4.03 -7.21
CA VAL A 54 5.17 -5.20 -7.27
C VAL A 54 4.28 -5.04 -8.51
N GLY A 55 4.13 -6.06 -9.32
CA GLY A 55 3.32 -5.99 -10.54
C GLY A 55 2.58 -7.28 -10.84
N THR A 56 1.62 -7.20 -11.75
CA THR A 56 0.90 -8.36 -12.29
C THR A 56 0.55 -8.14 -13.75
N ASP A 57 0.73 -9.16 -14.58
CA ASP A 57 0.45 -9.07 -16.03
C ASP A 57 -0.96 -9.57 -16.35
N ASP A 58 -1.51 -10.45 -15.53
CA ASP A 58 -2.78 -11.14 -15.71
C ASP A 58 -3.83 -10.78 -14.64
N GLY A 59 -3.44 -10.00 -13.62
CA GLY A 59 -4.29 -9.64 -12.48
C GLY A 59 -4.40 -10.73 -11.41
N VAL A 60 -3.65 -11.83 -11.55
CA VAL A 60 -3.72 -13.02 -10.70
C VAL A 60 -2.34 -13.36 -10.13
N THR A 61 -1.33 -13.43 -10.99
CA THR A 61 0.05 -13.76 -10.64
C THR A 61 0.81 -12.48 -10.32
N PHE A 62 1.37 -12.40 -9.11
CA PHE A 62 2.13 -11.25 -8.65
C PHE A 62 3.62 -11.55 -8.68
N TRP A 63 4.39 -10.56 -9.10
CA TRP A 63 5.85 -10.61 -9.18
C TRP A 63 6.42 -9.32 -8.60
N ALA A 64 7.70 -9.34 -8.26
CA ALA A 64 8.40 -8.16 -7.79
C ALA A 64 9.79 -8.02 -8.40
N VAL A 65 10.18 -6.78 -8.65
CA VAL A 65 11.49 -6.39 -9.19
C VAL A 65 12.00 -5.16 -8.49
N GLU A 66 13.30 -4.95 -8.58
CA GLU A 66 13.98 -3.78 -8.04
C GLU A 66 14.53 -2.91 -9.16
N GLY A 67 14.72 -1.65 -8.82
CA GLY A 67 15.17 -0.63 -9.73
C GLY A 67 15.86 0.52 -9.04
N ARG A 68 16.25 1.50 -9.84
CA ARG A 68 16.87 2.75 -9.40
C ARG A 68 16.42 3.88 -10.29
N CYS A 69 16.28 5.08 -9.74
CA CYS A 69 16.16 6.29 -10.54
C CYS A 69 17.49 7.03 -10.66
N SER A 70 17.69 7.75 -11.76
CA SER A 70 18.92 8.48 -12.04
C SER A 70 18.68 9.69 -12.96
N GLY A 71 19.74 10.47 -13.15
CA GLY A 71 19.75 11.65 -14.01
C GLY A 71 19.18 12.90 -13.35
N PRO A 72 19.22 14.06 -14.03
CA PRO A 72 18.65 15.29 -13.52
C PRO A 72 17.16 15.10 -13.21
N ARG A 73 16.75 15.48 -12.00
CA ARG A 73 15.38 15.32 -11.50
C ARG A 73 14.89 13.87 -11.46
N MET A 74 15.77 12.86 -11.45
CA MET A 74 15.40 11.44 -11.29
C MET A 74 14.42 10.92 -12.35
N VAL A 75 14.58 11.37 -13.60
CA VAL A 75 13.65 11.05 -14.70
C VAL A 75 13.98 9.75 -15.44
N ASN A 76 15.15 9.14 -15.19
CA ASN A 76 15.48 7.83 -15.78
C ASN A 76 15.23 6.74 -14.74
N LEU A 77 14.35 5.80 -15.04
CA LEU A 77 13.95 4.71 -14.15
C LEU A 77 14.46 3.41 -14.74
N ALA A 78 15.40 2.78 -14.05
CA ALA A 78 15.96 1.50 -14.43
C ALA A 78 15.32 0.39 -13.59
N PHE A 79 14.75 -0.63 -14.23
CA PHE A 79 14.21 -1.83 -13.56
C PHE A 79 14.79 -3.08 -14.19
N ASP A 80 15.21 -4.02 -13.36
CA ASP A 80 15.72 -5.32 -13.81
C ASP A 80 14.60 -6.37 -13.82
N PHE A 81 14.15 -6.74 -15.02
CA PHE A 81 13.10 -7.75 -15.20
C PHE A 81 13.64 -9.18 -15.36
N SER A 82 14.93 -9.43 -15.08
CA SER A 82 15.53 -10.76 -15.24
C SER A 82 14.86 -11.85 -14.41
N SER A 83 14.33 -11.53 -13.22
CA SER A 83 13.55 -12.49 -12.40
C SER A 83 12.27 -12.97 -13.09
N LYS A 84 11.79 -12.24 -14.10
CA LYS A 84 10.66 -12.61 -14.96
C LYS A 84 11.09 -13.17 -16.33
N GLY A 85 12.38 -13.43 -16.52
CA GLY A 85 12.95 -13.82 -17.83
C GLY A 85 13.17 -12.65 -18.79
N GLY A 86 13.05 -11.40 -18.32
CA GLY A 86 13.33 -10.19 -19.08
C GLY A 86 14.79 -9.71 -18.96
N TYR A 87 15.00 -8.42 -19.20
CA TYR A 87 16.30 -7.75 -19.09
C TYR A 87 16.15 -6.38 -18.41
N LEU A 88 17.28 -5.76 -18.08
CA LEU A 88 17.33 -4.39 -17.56
C LEU A 88 16.77 -3.41 -18.58
N MET A 89 15.70 -2.70 -18.22
CA MET A 89 15.11 -1.65 -19.05
C MET A 89 15.23 -0.30 -18.35
N VAL A 90 15.49 0.75 -19.14
CA VAL A 90 15.54 2.13 -18.65
C VAL A 90 14.41 2.92 -19.30
N GLY A 91 13.36 3.18 -18.53
CA GLY A 91 12.26 4.05 -18.90
C GLY A 91 12.57 5.51 -18.61
N LYS A 92 12.01 6.41 -19.41
CA LYS A 92 12.11 7.86 -19.21
C LYS A 92 10.77 8.42 -18.76
N HIS A 93 10.75 8.96 -17.55
CA HIS A 93 9.61 9.68 -17.01
C HIS A 93 9.44 11.04 -17.71
N ALA A 94 8.19 11.35 -18.06
CA ALA A 94 7.78 12.64 -18.60
C ALA A 94 6.48 13.08 -17.92
N GLY A 95 6.41 14.36 -17.56
CA GLY A 95 5.25 14.96 -16.91
C GLY A 95 5.65 16.01 -15.88
N GLY A 96 4.78 17.01 -15.68
CA GLY A 96 4.94 18.04 -14.66
C GLY A 96 4.09 17.70 -13.42
N PRO A 97 4.27 18.38 -12.28
CA PRO A 97 3.57 18.05 -11.02
C PRO A 97 2.03 17.98 -11.12
N THR A 98 1.45 18.65 -12.12
CA THR A 98 0.00 18.76 -12.35
C THR A 98 -0.45 18.18 -13.70
N GLY A 99 0.47 17.61 -14.48
CA GLY A 99 0.19 17.05 -15.80
C GLY A 99 0.07 15.53 -15.78
N PRO A 100 -0.36 14.92 -16.90
CA PRO A 100 -0.26 13.48 -17.07
C PRO A 100 1.19 13.03 -16.88
N GLN A 101 1.40 11.99 -16.09
CA GLN A 101 2.70 11.38 -15.86
C GLN A 101 2.81 10.10 -16.69
N ASN A 102 3.88 10.00 -17.45
CA ASN A 102 4.14 8.88 -18.33
C ASN A 102 5.56 8.35 -18.15
N ILE A 103 5.77 7.05 -18.33
CA ILE A 103 7.10 6.45 -18.48
C ILE A 103 7.16 5.85 -19.89
N THR A 104 8.07 6.36 -20.72
CA THR A 104 8.32 5.80 -22.06
C THR A 104 9.49 4.82 -21.99
N TRP A 105 9.26 3.60 -22.45
CA TRP A 105 10.25 2.52 -22.48
C TRP A 105 10.95 2.41 -23.83
N PRO A 106 12.13 1.76 -23.90
CA PRO A 106 12.89 1.63 -25.15
C PRO A 106 12.18 0.89 -26.29
N ASP A 107 11.21 0.04 -25.96
CA ASP A 107 10.37 -0.71 -26.90
C ASP A 107 9.18 0.12 -27.45
N GLY A 108 9.05 1.37 -27.02
CA GLY A 108 7.93 2.25 -27.36
C GLY A 108 6.70 2.06 -26.48
N ASN A 109 6.73 1.15 -25.51
CA ASN A 109 5.65 1.03 -24.53
C ASN A 109 5.60 2.30 -23.67
N VAL A 110 4.40 2.79 -23.39
CA VAL A 110 4.19 4.01 -22.61
C VAL A 110 3.27 3.70 -21.44
N TRP A 111 3.85 3.70 -20.24
CA TRP A 111 3.06 3.53 -19.03
C TRP A 111 2.49 4.86 -18.59
N THR A 112 1.24 4.85 -18.12
CA THR A 112 0.57 6.05 -17.60
C THR A 112 0.27 5.90 -16.13
N LEU A 113 0.46 6.95 -15.35
CA LEU A 113 0.13 6.94 -13.92
C LEU A 113 -1.39 6.87 -13.73
N LEU A 114 -1.81 5.95 -12.86
CA LEU A 114 -3.15 5.84 -12.32
C LEU A 114 -3.18 6.51 -10.94
N ASP A 115 -3.83 7.67 -10.86
CA ASP A 115 -3.88 8.45 -9.62
C ASP A 115 -4.76 7.80 -8.54
N ARG A 116 -5.82 7.09 -8.96
CA ARG A 116 -6.74 6.34 -8.11
C ARG A 116 -7.40 5.21 -8.89
N PRO A 117 -7.89 4.15 -8.24
CA PRO A 117 -8.74 3.17 -8.91
C PRO A 117 -10.05 3.81 -9.38
N THR A 118 -10.49 3.47 -10.58
CA THR A 118 -11.75 3.97 -11.18
C THR A 118 -12.92 3.04 -10.95
N ALA A 119 -12.66 1.80 -10.52
CA ALA A 119 -13.65 0.80 -10.16
C ALA A 119 -13.11 -0.12 -9.06
N ALA A 120 -13.99 -0.89 -8.44
CA ALA A 120 -13.57 -2.00 -7.59
C ALA A 120 -12.83 -3.05 -8.42
N PHE A 121 -11.64 -3.45 -7.95
CA PHE A 121 -10.87 -4.48 -8.62
C PHE A 121 -11.56 -5.84 -8.51
N SER A 122 -11.58 -6.54 -9.64
CA SER A 122 -11.98 -7.92 -9.80
C SER A 122 -10.71 -8.76 -9.94
N ILE A 123 -10.59 -9.79 -9.11
CA ILE A 123 -9.46 -10.72 -9.17
C ILE A 123 -10.00 -12.03 -9.74
N PRO A 124 -9.68 -12.38 -11.00
CA PRO A 124 -10.13 -13.64 -11.58
C PRO A 124 -9.59 -14.82 -10.78
N ASN A 125 -10.47 -15.68 -10.24
CA ASN A 125 -10.10 -16.93 -9.57
C ASN A 125 -8.89 -16.78 -8.63
N GLY A 126 -8.98 -15.84 -7.67
CA GLY A 126 -7.88 -15.53 -6.78
C GLY A 126 -7.27 -16.80 -6.18
N VAL A 127 -5.96 -16.98 -6.37
CA VAL A 127 -5.23 -18.09 -5.76
C VAL A 127 -5.39 -17.97 -4.24
N ASP A 128 -5.75 -19.04 -3.53
CA ASP A 128 -5.93 -19.03 -2.07
C ASP A 128 -4.58 -19.05 -1.34
N ASP A 129 -3.77 -18.04 -1.63
CA ASP A 129 -2.38 -17.90 -1.17
C ASP A 129 -2.16 -16.64 -0.33
N HIS A 130 -1.01 -16.54 0.32
CA HIS A 130 -0.64 -15.45 1.22
C HIS A 130 -0.06 -14.21 0.51
N PHE A 131 -0.06 -14.18 -0.83
CA PHE A 131 0.30 -13.02 -1.66
C PHE A 131 -0.88 -12.57 -2.56
N GLY A 132 -0.78 -11.37 -3.14
CA GLY A 132 -1.85 -10.71 -3.89
C GLY A 132 -2.26 -9.39 -3.25
N VAL A 133 -3.54 -9.03 -3.36
CA VAL A 133 -4.05 -7.75 -2.82
C VAL A 133 -4.76 -7.95 -1.50
N PHE A 134 -4.34 -7.19 -0.50
CA PHE A 134 -4.95 -7.17 0.82
C PHE A 134 -5.46 -5.77 1.18
N ILE A 135 -6.48 -5.75 2.02
CA ILE A 135 -7.10 -4.55 2.56
C ILE A 135 -6.82 -4.50 4.05
N ASP A 136 -6.07 -3.48 4.45
CA ASP A 136 -5.92 -3.06 5.84
C ASP A 136 -7.09 -2.15 6.21
N PRO A 137 -8.07 -2.64 6.99
CA PRO A 137 -9.29 -1.92 7.26
C PRO A 137 -9.09 -0.69 8.16
N ASN A 138 -7.92 -0.54 8.81
CA ASN A 138 -7.62 0.65 9.60
C ASN A 138 -7.26 1.86 8.71
N HIS A 139 -6.81 1.61 7.49
CA HIS A 139 -6.39 2.64 6.54
C HIS A 139 -7.25 2.70 5.27
N PHE A 140 -8.14 1.73 5.07
CA PHE A 140 -8.94 1.63 3.85
C PHE A 140 -9.97 2.75 3.73
N GLN A 141 -9.88 3.52 2.64
CA GLN A 141 -10.78 4.65 2.35
C GLN A 141 -11.81 4.36 1.24
N GLY A 142 -11.98 3.08 0.87
CA GLY A 142 -12.91 2.65 -0.17
C GLY A 142 -12.26 2.45 -1.54
N TYR A 143 -13.02 1.91 -2.49
CA TYR A 143 -12.50 1.43 -3.78
C TYR A 143 -12.03 2.51 -4.75
N HIS A 144 -12.27 3.79 -4.45
CA HIS A 144 -11.77 4.91 -5.25
C HIS A 144 -10.47 5.49 -4.69
N SER A 145 -9.78 4.68 -3.87
CA SER A 145 -8.57 5.03 -3.15
C SER A 145 -7.64 3.82 -3.06
N PHE A 146 -6.33 4.06 -3.14
CA PHE A 146 -5.31 3.06 -2.83
C PHE A 146 -5.00 3.00 -1.32
N ALA A 147 -5.48 3.95 -0.50
CA ALA A 147 -5.26 3.93 0.94
C ALA A 147 -5.71 2.60 1.55
N GLY A 148 -4.85 2.01 2.38
CA GLY A 148 -5.10 0.73 3.03
C GLY A 148 -4.98 -0.48 2.11
N MET A 149 -4.63 -0.32 0.84
CA MET A 149 -4.30 -1.45 -0.03
C MET A 149 -2.85 -1.89 0.19
N ARG A 150 -2.62 -3.20 0.08
CA ARG A 150 -1.32 -3.85 0.22
C ARG A 150 -1.16 -4.82 -0.94
N PHE A 151 -0.12 -4.64 -1.74
CA PHE A 151 0.21 -5.47 -2.88
C PHE A 151 1.41 -6.32 -2.51
N ILE A 152 1.18 -7.61 -2.31
CA ILE A 152 2.19 -8.56 -1.86
C ILE A 152 2.54 -9.48 -3.03
N ALA A 153 3.83 -9.65 -3.29
CA ALA A 153 4.36 -10.69 -4.17
C ALA A 153 5.32 -11.59 -3.39
N GLU A 154 5.40 -12.85 -3.77
CA GLU A 154 6.46 -13.76 -3.33
C GLU A 154 7.53 -13.84 -4.43
N SER A 155 8.74 -13.35 -4.16
CA SER A 155 9.84 -13.36 -5.14
C SER A 155 11.17 -13.00 -4.48
N PRO A 156 12.11 -13.95 -4.31
CA PRO A 156 12.04 -15.39 -4.62
C PRO A 156 11.10 -16.18 -3.67
N PRO A 157 10.97 -17.52 -3.81
CA PRO A 157 10.17 -18.32 -2.88
C PRO A 157 10.50 -18.04 -1.41
N HIS A 158 9.44 -17.91 -0.61
CA HIS A 158 9.42 -17.55 0.80
C HIS A 158 9.90 -16.15 1.17
N VAL A 159 10.23 -15.31 0.19
CA VAL A 159 10.53 -13.90 0.40
C VAL A 159 9.36 -13.07 -0.10
N LEU A 160 8.77 -12.30 0.81
CA LEU A 160 7.61 -11.47 0.52
C LEU A 160 8.02 -10.03 0.29
N LYS A 161 7.52 -9.45 -0.79
CA LYS A 161 7.74 -8.06 -1.17
C LYS A 161 6.42 -7.34 -1.19
N MET A 162 6.34 -6.20 -0.51
CA MET A 162 5.10 -5.47 -0.36
C MET A 162 5.25 -4.01 -0.79
N VAL A 163 4.32 -3.57 -1.63
CA VAL A 163 4.09 -2.14 -1.86
C VAL A 163 2.71 -1.78 -1.31
N GLY A 164 2.58 -0.63 -0.66
CA GLY A 164 1.30 -0.17 -0.12
C GLY A 164 1.28 1.33 0.15
N THR A 165 0.10 1.86 0.50
CA THR A 165 -0.08 3.25 0.96
C THR A 165 -1.15 3.31 2.05
N ASP A 166 -1.05 4.31 2.93
CA ASP A 166 -2.01 4.53 4.02
C ASP A 166 -2.92 5.75 3.78
N ASP A 167 -2.56 6.65 2.85
CA ASP A 167 -3.13 8.00 2.74
C ASP A 167 -3.58 8.38 1.32
N ASN A 168 -3.67 7.41 0.40
CA ASN A 168 -4.14 7.56 -0.99
C ASN A 168 -3.28 8.47 -1.88
N ALA A 169 -2.16 8.99 -1.37
CA ALA A 169 -1.25 9.73 -2.21
C ALA A 169 -0.52 8.73 -3.13
N TRP A 170 -0.68 8.88 -4.45
CA TRP A 170 0.07 8.07 -5.42
C TRP A 170 1.58 8.12 -5.18
N TYR A 171 2.07 9.21 -4.59
CA TYR A 171 3.47 9.46 -4.33
C TYR A 171 3.97 8.98 -2.95
N SER A 172 3.09 8.44 -2.09
CA SER A 172 3.40 7.96 -0.73
C SER A 172 3.50 6.44 -0.63
N MET A 173 3.65 5.75 -1.77
CA MET A 173 3.85 4.31 -1.79
C MET A 173 5.12 3.95 -1.03
N TRP A 174 4.98 3.06 -0.06
CA TRP A 174 6.07 2.53 0.75
C TRP A 174 6.35 1.08 0.35
N TYR A 175 7.57 0.63 0.63
CA TYR A 175 8.02 -0.76 0.43
C TYR A 175 8.29 -1.41 1.78
N LEU A 176 7.93 -2.69 1.92
CA LEU A 176 8.42 -3.56 2.99
C LEU A 176 8.85 -4.91 2.43
N GLU A 177 9.82 -5.51 3.10
CA GLU A 177 10.25 -6.89 2.86
C GLU A 177 9.88 -7.77 4.05
N GLY A 178 9.62 -9.04 3.75
CA GLY A 178 9.14 -10.01 4.68
C GLY A 178 9.46 -11.44 4.24
N PHE A 179 8.94 -12.40 4.98
CA PHE A 179 9.06 -13.81 4.63
C PHE A 179 7.84 -14.59 5.12
N CYS A 180 7.61 -15.76 4.53
CA CYS A 180 6.65 -16.73 5.03
C CYS A 180 7.37 -17.96 5.60
N SER A 181 6.75 -18.61 6.57
CA SER A 181 7.31 -19.78 7.26
C SER A 181 6.24 -20.64 7.92
N GLY A 182 6.67 -21.72 8.57
CA GLY A 182 5.80 -22.64 9.28
C GLY A 182 5.06 -23.63 8.37
N GLU A 183 4.12 -24.37 8.95
CA GLU A 183 3.29 -25.32 8.21
C GLU A 183 2.43 -24.58 7.16
N ASP A 184 2.42 -25.10 5.94
CA ASP A 184 1.76 -24.50 4.77
C ASP A 184 2.06 -23.00 4.56
N MET A 185 3.24 -22.53 4.99
CA MET A 185 3.65 -21.11 4.88
C MET A 185 2.68 -20.12 5.55
N ARG A 186 2.01 -20.55 6.62
CA ARG A 186 0.97 -19.73 7.27
C ARG A 186 1.49 -18.65 8.21
N LEU A 187 2.76 -18.64 8.56
CA LEU A 187 3.33 -17.56 9.38
C LEU A 187 3.93 -16.51 8.46
N ILE A 188 3.37 -15.30 8.50
CA ILE A 188 3.74 -14.17 7.67
C ILE A 188 4.49 -13.17 8.53
N HIS A 189 5.64 -12.72 8.08
CA HIS A 189 6.47 -11.75 8.78
C HIS A 189 6.77 -10.57 7.86
N PHE A 190 6.67 -9.34 8.37
CA PHE A 190 7.16 -8.13 7.70
C PHE A 190 7.85 -7.21 8.70
N ASP A 191 8.92 -6.56 8.24
CA ASP A 191 9.59 -5.49 8.99
C ASP A 191 8.90 -4.15 8.72
N PHE A 192 8.18 -3.62 9.71
CA PHE A 192 7.53 -2.30 9.63
C PHE A 192 8.40 -1.16 10.16
N SER A 193 9.63 -1.42 10.60
CA SER A 193 10.53 -0.39 11.14
C SER A 193 10.84 0.76 10.15
N PRO A 194 10.90 0.57 8.82
CA PRO A 194 11.05 1.69 7.87
C PRO A 194 9.89 2.69 7.93
N LYS A 195 8.73 2.26 8.43
CA LYS A 195 7.54 3.09 8.66
C LYS A 195 7.39 3.56 10.11
N GLY A 196 8.38 3.28 10.96
CA GLY A 196 8.33 3.55 12.41
C GLY A 196 7.53 2.52 13.21
N GLY A 197 7.17 1.39 12.62
CA GLY A 197 6.49 0.27 13.27
C GLY A 197 7.45 -0.77 13.87
N PRO A 198 6.91 -1.90 14.37
CA PRO A 198 7.72 -3.01 14.88
C PRO A 198 8.47 -3.72 13.75
N ALA A 199 9.73 -4.10 14.02
CA ALA A 199 10.57 -4.80 13.04
C ALA A 199 10.21 -6.28 12.85
N ASP A 200 9.43 -6.84 13.77
CA ASP A 200 9.06 -8.26 13.82
C ASP A 200 7.54 -8.41 14.00
N LEU A 201 6.77 -7.80 13.09
CA LEU A 201 5.32 -7.99 13.12
C LEU A 201 4.99 -9.31 12.45
N MET A 202 4.48 -10.25 13.25
CA MET A 202 4.02 -11.52 12.75
C MET A 202 2.50 -11.52 12.56
N GLY A 203 2.07 -12.13 11.47
CA GLY A 203 0.69 -12.44 11.16
C GLY A 203 0.51 -13.92 10.83
N LYS A 204 -0.72 -14.40 10.97
CA LYS A 204 -1.09 -15.75 10.57
C LYS A 204 -2.03 -15.69 9.37
N TRP A 205 -1.69 -16.38 8.29
CA TRP A 205 -2.53 -16.57 7.12
C TRP A 205 -3.67 -17.54 7.43
N TYR A 206 -4.90 -17.11 7.13
CA TYR A 206 -6.12 -17.87 7.18
C TYR A 206 -6.69 -17.99 5.76
N PRO A 207 -6.44 -19.11 5.07
CA PRO A 207 -6.98 -19.37 3.73
C PRO A 207 -8.51 -19.46 3.76
N THR A 208 -9.11 -19.54 2.57
CA THR A 208 -10.56 -19.49 2.36
C THR A 208 -11.28 -20.59 3.13
N ALA A 209 -10.66 -21.78 3.22
CA ALA A 209 -11.18 -22.91 3.99
C ALA A 209 -11.29 -22.64 5.50
N LEU A 210 -10.58 -21.65 6.02
CA LEU A 210 -10.56 -21.28 7.45
C LEU A 210 -11.18 -19.89 7.73
N SER A 211 -11.33 -19.03 6.73
CA SER A 211 -11.90 -17.69 6.86
C SER A 211 -12.47 -17.22 5.51
N SER A 212 -13.66 -16.64 5.50
CA SER A 212 -14.26 -16.03 4.31
C SER A 212 -14.62 -14.57 4.60
N PRO A 213 -13.94 -13.57 4.00
CA PRO A 213 -12.82 -13.73 3.07
C PRO A 213 -11.53 -14.21 3.78
N PRO A 214 -10.56 -14.77 3.03
CA PRO A 214 -9.29 -15.17 3.60
C PRO A 214 -8.48 -13.96 4.04
N LYS A 215 -7.61 -14.10 5.05
CA LYS A 215 -6.98 -12.96 5.72
C LYS A 215 -5.64 -13.28 6.37
N ILE A 216 -4.83 -12.25 6.58
CA ILE A 216 -3.71 -12.27 7.53
C ILE A 216 -4.20 -11.65 8.83
N LEU A 217 -4.14 -12.39 9.94
CA LEU A 217 -4.43 -11.85 11.28
C LEU A 217 -3.12 -11.55 11.99
N TRP A 218 -2.87 -10.27 12.26
CA TRP A 218 -1.69 -9.79 12.95
C TRP A 218 -1.80 -9.96 14.48
N GLN A 219 -0.66 -9.98 15.16
CA GLN A 219 -0.58 -10.08 16.63
C GLN A 219 -1.28 -8.93 17.36
N ASP A 220 -1.38 -7.75 16.74
CA ASP A 220 -2.10 -6.59 17.28
C ASP A 220 -3.63 -6.69 17.13
N GLY A 221 -4.12 -7.78 16.53
CA GLY A 221 -5.54 -8.04 16.25
C GLY A 221 -6.04 -7.41 14.96
N ASN A 222 -5.22 -6.68 14.21
CA ASN A 222 -5.60 -6.18 12.89
C ASN A 222 -5.73 -7.36 11.92
N GLY A 223 -6.81 -7.37 11.14
CA GLY A 223 -7.07 -8.40 10.13
C GLY A 223 -6.97 -7.78 8.75
N TRP A 224 -5.98 -8.18 7.97
CA TRP A 224 -5.84 -7.77 6.58
C TRP A 224 -6.52 -8.78 5.68
N TYR A 225 -7.56 -8.34 5.00
CA TYR A 225 -8.42 -9.24 4.24
C TYR A 225 -7.98 -9.26 2.79
N LYS A 226 -7.79 -10.45 2.25
CA LYS A 226 -7.46 -10.60 0.84
C LYS A 226 -8.67 -10.22 0.00
N LEU A 227 -8.43 -9.43 -1.03
CA LEU A 227 -9.43 -9.18 -2.05
C LEU A 227 -9.51 -10.44 -2.93
N VAL A 228 -10.65 -11.13 -2.95
CA VAL A 228 -10.88 -12.28 -3.84
C VAL A 228 -12.04 -12.04 -4.80
N SER A 229 -12.87 -11.02 -4.52
CA SER A 229 -13.95 -10.53 -5.37
C SER A 229 -14.25 -9.05 -5.08
N PRO A 230 -14.88 -8.32 -6.02
CA PRO A 230 -15.33 -6.95 -5.78
C PRO A 230 -16.28 -6.82 -4.58
N ASN A 231 -17.04 -7.87 -4.24
CA ASN A 231 -18.00 -7.85 -3.15
C ASN A 231 -17.35 -7.92 -1.76
N ASP A 232 -16.08 -8.35 -1.67
CA ASP A 232 -15.44 -8.58 -0.37
C ASP A 232 -15.16 -7.28 0.37
N ALA A 233 -14.74 -6.20 -0.29
CA ALA A 233 -14.40 -5.00 0.48
C ALA A 233 -15.62 -4.32 1.14
N ALA A 234 -16.83 -4.46 0.58
CA ALA A 234 -18.05 -4.04 1.25
C ALA A 234 -18.33 -4.89 2.49
N ALA A 235 -18.02 -6.19 2.46
CA ALA A 235 -18.09 -7.05 3.64
C ALA A 235 -16.99 -6.70 4.66
N ILE A 236 -15.77 -6.44 4.20
CA ILE A 236 -14.60 -6.09 5.02
C ILE A 236 -14.87 -4.80 5.82
N LEU A 237 -15.36 -3.74 5.16
CA LEU A 237 -15.70 -2.47 5.81
C LEU A 237 -16.76 -2.65 6.92
N ARG A 238 -17.76 -3.51 6.70
CA ARG A 238 -18.80 -3.81 7.71
C ARG A 238 -18.27 -4.62 8.89
N SER A 239 -17.24 -5.43 8.68
CA SER A 239 -16.64 -6.29 9.70
C SER A 239 -15.51 -5.65 10.50
N SER A 240 -15.05 -4.45 10.11
CA SER A 240 -13.91 -3.79 10.75
C SER A 240 -14.25 -3.23 12.15
N PRO A 241 -13.44 -3.51 13.18
CA PRO A 241 -13.55 -2.89 14.50
C PRO A 241 -13.42 -1.35 14.46
N ALA A 242 -12.75 -0.80 13.45
CA ALA A 242 -12.61 0.65 13.26
C ALA A 242 -13.97 1.33 12.98
N ALA A 243 -14.86 0.65 12.23
CA ALA A 243 -16.23 1.12 12.00
C ALA A 243 -17.05 1.14 13.31
N THR A 244 -16.78 0.19 14.21
CA THR A 244 -17.42 0.12 15.54
C THR A 244 -16.94 1.26 16.46
N ARG A 245 -15.64 1.64 16.40
CA ARG A 245 -15.11 2.77 17.19
C ARG A 245 -15.67 4.13 16.75
N ALA A 246 -15.89 4.34 15.45
CA ALA A 246 -16.52 5.57 14.95
C ALA A 246 -17.98 5.73 15.43
N GLY A 247 -18.75 4.64 15.47
CA GLY A 247 -20.11 4.62 16.02
C GLY A 247 -20.15 4.92 17.53
N SER A 248 -19.19 4.38 18.29
CA SER A 248 -19.08 4.61 19.74
C SER A 248 -18.68 6.05 20.10
N ALA A 249 -17.82 6.69 19.30
CA ALA A 249 -17.44 8.09 19.51
C ALA A 249 -18.61 9.06 19.24
N LEU A 250 -19.44 8.77 18.23
CA LEU A 250 -20.67 9.52 17.95
C LEU A 250 -21.73 9.33 19.04
N ALA A 251 -21.88 8.12 19.57
CA ALA A 251 -22.77 7.86 20.70
C ALA A 251 -22.32 8.58 21.98
N LEU A 252 -21.01 8.62 22.27
CA LEU A 252 -20.46 9.32 23.43
C LEU A 252 -20.62 10.85 23.32
N MET A 253 -20.42 11.42 22.13
CA MET A 253 -20.68 12.84 21.85
C MET A 253 -22.16 13.20 21.97
N GLY A 254 -23.07 12.33 21.52
CA GLY A 254 -24.50 12.49 21.70
C GLY A 254 -24.93 12.50 23.18
N VAL A 255 -24.33 11.61 24.00
CA VAL A 255 -24.57 11.59 25.45
C VAL A 255 -24.01 12.84 26.13
N LEU A 256 -22.82 13.30 25.76
CA LEU A 256 -22.22 14.52 26.32
C LEU A 256 -23.02 15.78 25.95
N ALA A 257 -23.55 15.87 24.73
CA ALA A 257 -24.42 16.97 24.30
C ALA A 257 -25.76 16.98 25.06
N ALA A 258 -26.35 15.80 25.30
CA ALA A 258 -27.58 15.67 26.07
C ALA A 258 -27.39 16.06 27.56
N VAL A 259 -26.25 15.67 28.16
CA VAL A 259 -25.90 16.06 29.54
C VAL A 259 -25.65 17.56 29.63
N ALA A 260 -24.93 18.16 28.68
CA ALA A 260 -24.71 19.61 28.65
C ALA A 260 -26.03 20.40 28.53
N ALA A 261 -26.95 19.96 27.67
CA ALA A 261 -28.27 20.59 27.52
C ALA A 261 -29.12 20.50 28.80
N ALA A 262 -29.06 19.36 29.51
CA ALA A 262 -29.76 19.20 30.78
C ALA A 262 -29.19 20.11 31.88
N VAL A 263 -27.86 20.23 31.98
CA VAL A 263 -27.19 21.10 32.97
C VAL A 263 -27.47 22.58 32.70
N TYR A 264 -27.43 23.03 31.44
CA TYR A 264 -27.77 24.42 31.09
C TYR A 264 -29.27 24.74 31.26
N GLY A 265 -30.15 23.79 30.95
CA GLY A 265 -31.60 23.96 31.16
C GLY A 265 -32.01 24.07 32.63
N LEU A 266 -31.26 23.43 33.54
CA LEU A 266 -31.45 23.55 34.99
C LEU A 266 -30.87 24.85 35.57
N ALA A 267 -29.77 25.36 35.00
CA ALA A 267 -29.17 26.64 35.40
C ALA A 267 -30.01 27.85 34.98
N ALA A 268 -30.72 27.77 33.84
CA ALA A 268 -31.58 28.85 33.33
C ALA A 268 -32.96 28.93 34.04
N ARG A 269 -33.26 28.02 34.96
CA ARG A 269 -34.53 27.97 35.73
C ARG A 269 -34.38 28.35 37.21
N ARG A 270 -33.23 28.89 37.60
CA ARG A 270 -32.99 29.52 38.91
C ARG A 270 -32.81 31.01 38.74
#